data_AF-A0A949VQM6-F1
#
_entry.id   AF-A0A949VQM6-F1
#
_cell.length_a   1.000
_cell.length_b   1.000
_cell.length_c   1.000
_cell.angle_alpha   90.00
_cell.angle_beta   90.00
_cell.angle_gamma   90.00
#
_symmetry.space_group_name_H-M   'P 1'
#
loop_
_entity.id
_entity.type
_entity.pdbx_description
1 polymer ?
#
loop_
_entity_poly.entity_id
_entity_poly.type
_entity_poly.pdbx_seq_one_letter_code
_entity_poly.pdbx_strand_id
1 'polypeptide(L)'
;MAQPRTVPGAERVMLDELCGCMGAVDLAGPNTAVEARVRTCLEGAVLRHPAAARALLERSTVEGRAGYRLGQALGDALDRSCEAFGAVRESLRRARGGDLLKKGGT
;
A
#
# COMPACT_ATOMS: atom_id res chain seq x y z
N MET A 1 26.26 -4.05 13.89
CA MET A 1 26.24 -2.70 13.29
C MET A 1 24.99 -2.58 12.44
N ALA A 2 23.98 -1.83 12.87
CA ALA A 2 22.73 -1.65 12.11
C ALA A 2 22.94 -0.51 11.11
N GLN A 3 23.00 -0.83 9.82
CA GLN A 3 23.11 0.18 8.78
C GLN A 3 21.81 1.00 8.70
N PRO A 4 21.88 2.33 8.56
CA PRO A 4 20.69 3.14 8.33
C PRO A 4 20.09 2.70 7.00
N ARG A 5 18.84 2.25 7.02
CA ARG A 5 18.09 1.89 5.82
C ARG A 5 17.75 3.17 5.06
N THR A 6 18.73 3.74 4.39
CA THR A 6 18.52 4.78 3.38
C THR A 6 17.66 4.14 2.30
N VAL A 7 16.41 4.59 2.21
CA VAL A 7 15.55 4.38 1.06
C VAL A 7 16.28 5.05 -0.11
N PRO A 8 16.92 4.33 -1.06
CA PRO A 8 17.51 4.94 -2.25
C PRO A 8 16.54 5.95 -2.86
N GLY A 9 17.06 7.07 -3.39
CA GLY A 9 16.24 8.20 -3.82
C GLY A 9 15.05 7.82 -4.70
N ALA A 10 15.21 6.81 -5.57
CA ALA A 10 14.15 6.27 -6.41
C ALA A 10 12.97 5.66 -5.64
N GLU A 11 13.22 4.94 -4.53
CA GLU A 11 12.14 4.41 -3.68
C GLU A 11 11.42 5.52 -2.94
N ARG A 12 12.13 6.57 -2.51
CA ARG A 12 11.50 7.69 -1.84
C ARG A 12 10.57 8.44 -2.78
N VAL A 13 11.03 8.72 -4.01
CA VAL A 13 10.18 9.31 -5.06
C VAL A 13 8.94 8.46 -5.33
N MET A 14 9.11 7.13 -5.46
CA MET A 14 7.98 6.22 -5.65
C MET A 14 6.98 6.26 -4.48
N LEU A 15 7.47 6.29 -3.24
CA LEU A 15 6.62 6.35 -2.03
C LEU A 15 5.90 7.70 -1.90
N ASP A 16 6.56 8.80 -2.23
CA ASP A 16 5.96 10.14 -2.21
C ASP A 16 4.85 10.25 -3.27
N GLU A 17 5.08 9.74 -4.48
CA GLU A 17 4.05 9.66 -5.53
C GLU A 17 2.87 8.74 -5.13
N LEU A 18 3.17 7.59 -4.53
CA LEU A 18 2.15 6.70 -4.00
C LEU A 18 1.33 7.40 -2.92
N CYS A 19 1.98 8.11 -2.01
CA CYS A 19 1.29 8.82 -0.95
C CYS A 19 0.35 9.90 -1.50
N GLY A 20 0.82 10.67 -2.48
CA GLY A 20 -0.02 11.65 -3.19
C GLY A 20 -1.22 10.99 -3.87
N CYS A 21 -1.02 9.84 -4.52
CA CYS A 21 -2.12 9.08 -5.14
C CYS A 21 -3.13 8.57 -4.10
N MET A 22 -2.66 8.05 -2.96
CA MET A 22 -3.51 7.59 -1.86
C MET A 22 -4.30 8.74 -1.22
N GLY A 23 -3.68 9.92 -1.08
CA GLY A 23 -4.36 11.13 -0.58
C GLY A 23 -5.49 11.62 -1.49
N ALA A 24 -5.47 11.25 -2.77
CA ALA A 24 -6.54 11.55 -3.73
C ALA A 24 -7.63 10.46 -3.79
N VAL A 25 -7.55 9.42 -2.96
CA VAL A 25 -8.60 8.39 -2.87
C VAL A 25 -9.78 8.95 -2.08
N ASP A 26 -10.96 8.97 -2.70
CA ASP A 26 -12.19 9.30 -2.00
C ASP A 26 -12.62 8.16 -1.07
N LEU A 27 -12.42 8.36 0.24
CA LEU A 27 -12.76 7.40 1.28
C LEU A 27 -14.26 7.37 1.63
N ALA A 28 -15.06 8.33 1.13
CA ALA A 28 -16.51 8.33 1.31
C ALA A 28 -17.22 7.43 0.28
N GLY A 29 -16.51 7.01 -0.77
CA GLY A 29 -17.04 6.14 -1.81
C GLY A 29 -17.24 4.69 -1.38
N PRO A 30 -17.87 3.85 -2.24
CA PRO A 30 -18.01 2.42 -1.98
C PRO A 30 -16.65 1.73 -1.78
N ASN A 31 -16.58 0.75 -0.89
CA ASN A 31 -15.33 0.01 -0.60
C ASN A 31 -14.67 -0.57 -1.85
N THR A 32 -15.46 -1.08 -2.80
CA THR A 32 -14.95 -1.61 -4.07
C THR A 32 -14.28 -0.53 -4.93
N ALA A 33 -14.76 0.71 -4.88
CA ALA A 33 -14.16 1.85 -5.56
C ALA A 33 -12.85 2.28 -4.87
N VAL A 34 -12.83 2.30 -3.53
CA VAL A 34 -11.62 2.54 -2.74
C VAL A 34 -10.56 1.48 -3.06
N GLU A 35 -10.91 0.19 -3.00
CA GLU A 35 -10.00 -0.92 -3.31
C GLU A 35 -9.46 -0.82 -4.76
N ALA A 36 -10.33 -0.54 -5.73
CA ALA A 36 -9.93 -0.37 -7.12
C ALA A 36 -8.95 0.80 -7.29
N ARG A 37 -9.21 1.95 -6.63
CA ARG A 37 -8.36 3.13 -6.74
C ARG A 37 -7.00 2.92 -6.09
N VAL A 38 -6.98 2.29 -4.91
CA VAL A 38 -5.74 1.89 -4.22
C VAL A 38 -4.92 0.95 -5.10
N ARG A 39 -5.56 -0.03 -5.74
CA ARG A 39 -4.91 -0.93 -6.69
C ARG A 39 -4.30 -0.15 -7.85
N THR A 40 -5.04 0.77 -8.46
CA THR A 40 -4.52 1.62 -9.55
C THR A 40 -3.32 2.46 -9.11
N CYS A 41 -3.32 3.01 -7.90
CA CYS A 41 -2.16 3.74 -7.37
C CYS A 41 -0.92 2.83 -7.26
N LEU A 42 -1.09 1.63 -6.71
CA LEU A 42 0.00 0.66 -6.56
C LEU A 42 0.55 0.20 -7.91
N GLU A 43 -0.32 -0.22 -8.82
CA GLU A 43 0.07 -0.64 -10.17
C GLU A 43 0.77 0.48 -10.94
N GLY A 44 0.22 1.71 -10.89
CA GLY A 44 0.78 2.86 -11.55
C GLY A 44 2.15 3.28 -11.02
N ALA A 45 2.40 3.13 -9.71
CA ALA A 45 3.71 3.40 -9.13
C ALA A 45 4.75 2.34 -9.51
N VAL A 46 4.37 1.06 -9.48
CA VAL A 46 5.27 -0.05 -9.88
C VAL A 46 5.65 0.06 -11.36
N LEU A 47 4.71 0.42 -12.23
CA LEU A 47 4.97 0.60 -13.66
C LEU A 47 5.88 1.80 -13.95
N ARG A 48 5.75 2.90 -13.20
CA ARG A 48 6.58 4.10 -13.36
C ARG A 48 7.96 3.95 -12.73
N HIS A 49 8.08 3.19 -11.64
CA HIS A 49 9.32 3.02 -10.86
C HIS A 49 9.73 1.54 -10.73
N PRO A 50 9.95 0.81 -11.84
CA PRO A 50 10.21 -0.63 -11.80
C PRO A 50 11.50 -0.99 -11.05
N ALA A 51 12.52 -0.13 -11.13
CA ALA A 51 13.78 -0.32 -10.41
C ALA A 51 13.59 -0.21 -8.88
N ALA A 52 12.77 0.74 -8.42
CA ALA A 52 12.46 0.90 -7.00
C ALA A 52 11.62 -0.28 -6.48
N ALA A 53 10.61 -0.70 -7.24
CA ALA A 53 9.79 -1.87 -6.89
C ALA A 53 10.65 -3.15 -6.80
N ARG A 54 11.60 -3.33 -7.73
CA ARG A 54 12.55 -4.45 -7.69
C ARG A 54 13.47 -4.38 -6.47
N ALA A 55 13.99 -3.20 -6.14
CA ALA A 55 14.84 -3.01 -4.96
C ALA A 55 14.11 -3.28 -3.64
N LEU A 56 12.81 -2.98 -3.55
CA LEU A 56 11.96 -3.37 -2.41
C LEU A 56 11.79 -4.88 -2.34
N LEU A 57 11.53 -5.53 -3.48
CA LEU A 57 11.37 -6.98 -3.58
C LEU A 57 12.63 -7.74 -3.14
N GLU A 58 13.80 -7.30 -3.60
CA GLU A 58 15.08 -7.92 -3.28
C GLU A 58 15.41 -7.80 -1.78
N ARG A 59 14.93 -6.75 -1.11
CA ARG A 59 15.13 -6.52 0.33
C ARG A 59 14.03 -7.12 1.22
N SER A 60 12.93 -7.54 0.65
CA SER A 60 11.82 -8.13 1.39
C SER A 60 12.24 -9.49 1.95
N THR A 61 12.22 -9.65 3.27
CA THR A 61 12.48 -10.94 3.94
C THR A 61 11.23 -11.82 4.04
N VAL A 62 10.11 -11.32 3.52
CA VAL A 62 8.82 -12.02 3.49
C VAL A 62 8.90 -13.15 2.47
N GLU A 63 8.40 -14.33 2.82
CA GLU A 63 8.27 -15.45 1.89
C GLU A 63 6.95 -15.39 1.11
N GLY A 64 6.92 -16.00 -0.08
CA GLY A 64 5.72 -16.12 -0.90
C GLY A 64 5.85 -15.49 -2.30
N ARG A 65 4.71 -15.33 -2.97
CA ARG A 65 4.67 -14.82 -4.36
C ARG A 65 5.15 -13.36 -4.41
N ALA A 66 5.83 -12.99 -5.49
CA ALA A 66 6.41 -11.65 -5.67
C ALA A 66 5.38 -10.53 -5.42
N GLY A 67 4.16 -10.63 -5.96
CA GLY A 67 3.13 -9.61 -5.73
C GLY A 67 2.76 -9.41 -4.25
N TYR A 68 2.72 -10.50 -3.48
CA TYR A 68 2.46 -10.44 -2.04
C TYR A 68 3.63 -9.78 -1.29
N ARG A 69 4.87 -10.22 -1.59
CA ARG A 69 6.08 -9.65 -0.99
C ARG A 69 6.24 -8.16 -1.27
N LEU A 70 5.95 -7.74 -2.51
CA LEU A 70 5.98 -6.34 -2.91
C LEU A 70 4.88 -5.54 -2.22
N GLY A 71 3.65 -6.07 -2.20
CA GLY A 71 2.52 -5.44 -1.53
C GLY A 71 2.79 -5.20 -0.04
N GLN A 72 3.38 -6.18 0.64
CA GLN A 72 3.75 -6.04 2.05
C GLN A 72 4.88 -5.03 2.25
N ALA A 73 5.96 -5.10 1.46
CA ALA A 73 7.06 -4.14 1.55
C ALA A 73 6.61 -2.69 1.28
N LEU A 74 5.73 -2.49 0.29
CA LEU A 74 5.13 -1.18 0.01
C LEU A 74 4.21 -0.73 1.14
N GLY A 75 3.36 -1.63 1.66
CA GLY A 75 2.49 -1.34 2.79
C GLY A 75 3.27 -0.88 4.02
N ASP A 76 4.32 -1.61 4.39
CA ASP A 76 5.17 -1.28 5.55
C ASP A 76 5.96 0.02 5.35
N ALA A 77 6.33 0.34 4.10
CA ALA A 77 7.01 1.59 3.78
C ALA A 77 6.04 2.78 3.83
N LEU A 78 4.84 2.63 3.26
CA LEU A 78 3.79 3.65 3.27
C LEU A 78 3.26 3.90 4.68
N ASP A 79 3.11 2.87 5.51
CA ASP A 79 2.64 3.02 6.89
C ASP A 79 3.56 3.91 7.74
N ARG A 80 4.86 3.94 7.42
CA ARG A 80 5.84 4.77 8.11
C ARG A 80 5.98 6.18 7.56
N SER A 81 5.55 6.42 6.33
CA SER A 81 5.86 7.66 5.59
C SER A 81 4.63 8.41 5.07
N CYS A 82 3.45 7.80 5.09
CA CYS A 82 2.25 8.33 4.47
C CYS A 82 1.02 8.22 5.39
N GLU A 83 0.61 9.35 5.97
CA GLU A 83 -0.59 9.41 6.83
C GLU A 83 -1.87 9.05 6.06
N ALA A 84 -1.99 9.47 4.79
CA ALA A 84 -3.12 9.14 3.93
C ALA A 84 -3.30 7.62 3.75
N PHE A 85 -2.20 6.88 3.70
CA PHE A 85 -2.26 5.41 3.64
C PHE A 85 -2.84 4.81 4.92
N GLY A 86 -2.56 5.39 6.08
CA GLY A 86 -3.19 5.00 7.35
C GLY A 86 -4.71 5.14 7.32
N ALA A 87 -5.22 6.24 6.78
CA ALA A 87 -6.66 6.48 6.62
C ALA A 87 -7.31 5.49 5.64
N VAL A 88 -6.67 5.24 4.49
CA VAL A 88 -7.09 4.22 3.51
C VAL A 88 -7.16 2.84 4.17
N ARG A 89 -6.10 2.44 4.89
CA ARG A 89 -6.01 1.13 5.54
C ARG A 89 -7.10 0.94 6.59
N GLU A 90 -7.36 1.96 7.39
CA GLU A 90 -8.41 1.91 8.41
C GLU A 90 -9.80 1.83 7.78
N SER A 91 -10.06 2.59 6.70
CA SER A 91 -11.31 2.50 5.94
C SER A 91 -11.55 1.08 5.40
N LEU A 92 -10.54 0.49 4.75
CA LEU A 92 -10.60 -0.89 4.23
C LEU A 92 -10.72 -1.94 5.36
N ARG A 93 -10.12 -1.70 6.53
CA ARG A 93 -10.24 -2.60 7.69
C ARG A 93 -11.68 -2.60 8.23
N ARG A 94 -12.30 -1.42 8.35
CA ARG A 94 -13.70 -1.28 8.77
C ARG A 94 -14.65 -1.94 7.79
N ALA A 95 -14.40 -1.79 6.49
CA ALA A 95 -15.15 -2.46 5.44
C ALA A 95 -15.18 -4.00 5.61
N ARG A 96 -14.01 -4.59 5.91
CA ARG A 96 -13.88 -6.05 6.10
C ARG A 96 -14.41 -6.54 7.45
N GLY A 97 -14.34 -5.72 8.49
CA GLY A 97 -14.92 -6.01 9.80
C GLY A 97 -16.45 -5.89 9.84
N GLY A 98 -17.03 -4.99 9.04
CA GLY A 98 -18.47 -4.78 8.95
C GLY A 98 -19.22 -5.89 8.20
N ASP A 99 -18.56 -6.57 7.25
CA ASP A 99 -19.16 -7.67 6.49
C ASP A 99 -19.45 -8.92 7.37
N LEU A 100 -18.63 -9.12 8.43
CA LEU A 100 -18.85 -10.20 9.41
C LEU A 100 -20.08 -9.96 10.29
N LEU A 101 -20.44 -8.71 10.58
CA LEU A 101 -21.59 -8.37 11.43
C LEU A 101 -22.94 -8.46 10.69
N LYS A 102 -22.95 -8.45 9.34
CA LYS A 102 -24.19 -8.56 8.55
C LYS A 102 -24.60 -10.02 8.29
N LYS A 103 -23.73 -11.00 8.55
CA LYS A 103 -23.98 -12.43 8.28
C LYS A 103 -24.47 -13.26 9.48
N GLY A 104 -24.72 -12.63 10.63
CA GLY A 104 -25.16 -13.29 11.87
C GLY A 104 -26.62 -13.03 12.28
N GLY A 105 -27.46 -12.54 11.37
CA GLY A 105 -28.87 -12.25 11.62
C GLY A 105 -29.81 -13.14 10.83
N THR A 106 -29.96 -14.40 11.25
CA THR A 106 -31.15 -15.24 11.00
C THR A 106 -31.38 -16.09 12.22
#